data_AF-A0AAE0IC25-F1
#
_entry.id   AF-A0AAE0IC25-F1
#
_cell.length_a   1.000
_cell.length_b   1.000
_cell.length_c   1.000
_cell.angle_alpha   90.00
_cell.angle_beta   90.00
_cell.angle_gamma   90.00
#
_symmetry.space_group_name_H-M   'P 1'
#
loop_
_entity.id
_entity.type
_entity.pdbx_description
1 polymer ?
#
loop_
_entity_poly.entity_id
_entity_poly.type
_entity_poly.pdbx_seq_one_letter_code
_entity_poly.pdbx_strand_id
1 'polypeptide(L)'
;MKPLQLLPVVYAASSLACQDGDGHVHLDHSDSPGCGAGSHAVLGFGSDSLCVPDSDYLAADQKILSQQADDSQFQCPNGTCHNDSPAHIWTHSTPCFKSSKSDNQYCVFTDHTFAEGRGTSFVTTAGRAGYLATYPAFSEPEIIKGINQDLVRTIPAVYDMKEFPGKGMGLEAKVDIRRGDLIMANTVSLMIDYRVFDELANDEWMQLQAFAVDYLPAQHRSAILNLSTHDGGNLSHVQRVNKITSTNAFDIDPDTDDVEQDNGFFVVFPEIARMNHDCRANADYYFDHETLTQYIHAIRPIKAGDEITLSYINPRMERDARMQKLQRIWGFGCVCHLCTRKLARAEASDLRIRLINELLPELQNHNADSRATPEMAELLISLHEQEELWGMMYEVYMYAAQEYNGAGDPWTAIKYAQLAVEWGNTAVGPKESSINDMRALADDPWSHWSWMLRTKRRNGWEKRTKDDKDD
;
A
#
# COMPACT_ATOMS: atom_id res chain seq x y z
N MET A 1 -18.18 17.22 -7.91
CA MET A 1 -17.56 15.89 -7.77
C MET A 1 -16.80 15.61 -9.05
N LYS A 2 -15.46 15.65 -9.01
CA LYS A 2 -14.64 15.18 -10.14
C LYS A 2 -14.70 13.65 -10.14
N PRO A 3 -14.84 12.98 -11.30
CA PRO A 3 -14.78 11.53 -11.35
C PRO A 3 -13.38 11.07 -10.91
N LEU A 4 -13.32 10.01 -10.09
CA LEU A 4 -12.08 9.26 -9.84
C LEU A 4 -11.52 8.84 -11.20
N GLN A 5 -10.51 9.56 -11.68
CA GLN A 5 -9.70 9.09 -12.79
C GLN A 5 -8.81 8.00 -12.25
N LEU A 6 -8.96 6.79 -12.80
CA LEU A 6 -7.97 5.73 -12.71
C LEU A 6 -6.62 6.32 -13.16
N LEU A 7 -5.76 6.67 -12.21
CA LEU A 7 -4.38 7.05 -12.50
C LEU A 7 -3.67 5.84 -13.11
N PRO A 8 -2.93 6.01 -14.22
CA PRO A 8 -2.13 4.93 -14.76
C PRO A 8 -1.02 4.60 -13.77
N VAL A 9 -0.96 3.34 -13.34
CA VAL A 9 0.17 2.77 -12.60
C VAL A 9 1.44 3.06 -13.38
N VAL A 10 2.24 4.00 -12.88
CA VAL A 10 3.55 4.33 -13.45
C VAL A 10 4.46 3.14 -13.17
N TYR A 11 4.90 2.49 -14.25
CA TYR A 11 5.87 1.41 -14.21
C TYR A 11 7.24 1.97 -13.83
N ALA A 12 7.76 1.61 -12.66
CA ALA A 12 9.20 1.57 -12.45
C ALA A 12 9.78 0.48 -13.35
N ALA A 13 10.61 0.89 -14.30
CA ALA A 13 11.11 0.09 -15.40
C ALA A 13 11.97 -1.09 -14.92
N SER A 14 11.45 -2.31 -15.09
CA SER A 14 12.28 -3.51 -15.24
C SER A 14 12.87 -3.52 -16.66
N SER A 15 14.19 -3.27 -16.72
CA SER A 15 15.16 -3.60 -17.78
C SER A 15 14.62 -3.96 -19.18
N LEU A 16 15.02 -3.17 -20.18
CA LEU A 16 14.94 -3.51 -21.60
C LEU A 16 15.46 -4.93 -21.86
N ALA A 17 14.59 -5.80 -22.36
CA ALA A 17 14.99 -7.00 -23.09
C ALA A 17 14.95 -6.66 -24.59
N CYS A 18 16.10 -6.36 -25.18
CA CYS A 18 16.27 -6.49 -26.62
C CYS A 18 16.31 -7.99 -26.92
N GLN A 19 15.41 -8.45 -27.80
CA GLN A 19 15.60 -9.71 -28.51
C GLN A 19 16.78 -9.52 -29.46
N ASP A 20 17.76 -10.43 -29.41
CA ASP A 20 18.51 -10.83 -30.59
C ASP A 20 18.89 -12.32 -30.48
N GLY A 21 18.77 -13.01 -31.61
CA GLY A 21 18.91 -14.46 -31.72
C GLY A 21 20.36 -14.95 -31.63
N ASP A 22 20.47 -16.22 -31.23
CA ASP A 22 21.56 -17.16 -31.46
C ASP A 22 23.01 -16.64 -31.40
N GLY A 23 23.69 -16.93 -30.29
CA GLY A 23 25.15 -16.82 -30.22
C GLY A 23 25.74 -17.16 -28.85
N HIS A 24 25.93 -18.44 -28.56
CA HIS A 24 26.71 -18.91 -27.41
C HIS A 24 28.12 -18.29 -27.37
N VAL A 25 28.55 -17.78 -26.20
CA VAL A 25 29.96 -17.71 -25.81
C VAL A 25 30.09 -17.99 -24.30
N HIS A 26 30.79 -19.07 -23.95
CA HIS A 26 31.32 -19.32 -22.60
C HIS A 26 32.46 -18.34 -22.32
N LEU A 27 32.53 -17.76 -21.11
CA LEU A 27 33.77 -17.18 -20.60
C LEU A 27 34.11 -17.75 -19.23
N ASP A 28 35.35 -18.24 -19.22
CA ASP A 28 36.05 -19.02 -18.21
C ASP A 28 36.54 -18.12 -17.06
N HIS A 29 36.60 -18.68 -15.85
CA HIS A 29 37.17 -18.01 -14.68
C HIS A 29 38.68 -18.27 -14.64
N SER A 30 39.50 -17.29 -15.04
CA SER A 30 40.92 -17.27 -14.70
C SER A 30 41.48 -15.84 -14.64
N ASP A 31 41.97 -15.48 -13.44
CA ASP A 31 43.06 -14.57 -13.09
C ASP A 31 43.34 -13.33 -13.97
N SER A 32 43.08 -12.14 -13.42
CA SER A 32 43.68 -10.88 -13.92
C SER A 32 45.10 -10.72 -13.34
N PRO A 33 46.13 -10.46 -14.17
CA PRO A 33 47.52 -10.39 -13.73
C PRO A 33 47.85 -9.00 -13.16
N GLY A 34 48.40 -8.91 -11.94
CA GLY A 34 49.11 -7.68 -11.53
C GLY A 34 49.33 -7.38 -10.04
N CYS A 35 48.44 -7.77 -9.12
CA CYS A 35 48.64 -7.53 -7.68
C CYS A 35 48.69 -8.87 -6.91
N GLY A 36 49.61 -8.99 -5.96
CA GLY A 36 49.76 -10.18 -5.13
C GLY A 36 48.63 -10.31 -4.10
N ALA A 37 48.42 -11.53 -3.58
CA ALA A 37 47.38 -11.83 -2.59
C ALA A 37 47.44 -10.87 -1.37
N GLY A 38 46.30 -10.23 -1.05
CA GLY A 38 46.17 -9.24 0.04
C GLY A 38 46.29 -7.77 -0.39
N SER A 39 46.06 -7.47 -1.68
CA SER A 39 46.03 -6.10 -2.20
C SER A 39 45.12 -5.99 -3.44
N HIS A 40 44.45 -4.84 -3.59
CA HIS A 40 43.58 -4.54 -4.73
C HIS A 40 44.15 -3.41 -5.58
N ALA A 41 43.94 -3.48 -6.91
CA ALA A 41 44.25 -2.39 -7.84
C ALA A 41 43.14 -1.34 -7.81
N VAL A 42 43.50 -0.08 -7.57
CA VAL A 42 42.57 1.06 -7.64
C VAL A 42 42.85 1.87 -8.91
N LEU A 43 41.82 2.09 -9.73
CA LEU A 43 41.92 2.93 -10.93
C LEU A 43 41.96 4.41 -10.53
N GLY A 44 43.14 5.02 -10.58
CA GLY A 44 43.29 6.47 -10.56
C GLY A 44 43.07 7.08 -11.94
N PHE A 45 42.69 8.36 -12.02
CA PHE A 45 42.67 9.12 -13.26
C PHE A 45 44.11 9.32 -13.77
N GLY A 46 44.61 8.36 -14.57
CA GLY A 46 45.95 8.34 -15.15
C GLY A 46 46.45 6.91 -15.36
N SER A 47 47.31 6.66 -16.36
CA SER A 47 47.63 5.33 -16.90
C SER A 47 48.55 4.44 -16.04
N ASP A 48 48.62 4.62 -14.72
CA ASP A 48 49.42 3.78 -13.81
C ASP A 48 48.55 3.25 -12.65
N SER A 49 48.46 1.92 -12.53
CA SER A 49 47.72 1.21 -11.48
C SER A 49 48.50 1.18 -10.16
N LEU A 50 47.89 1.58 -9.05
CA LEU A 50 48.46 1.45 -7.69
C LEU A 50 47.79 0.27 -6.95
N CYS A 51 48.58 -0.66 -6.39
CA CYS A 51 48.10 -1.72 -5.50
C CYS A 51 48.11 -1.21 -4.04
N VAL A 52 46.99 -1.29 -3.33
CA VAL A 52 46.86 -0.85 -1.93
C VAL A 52 46.66 -2.06 -0.98
N PRO A 53 47.35 -2.12 0.18
CA PRO A 53 47.17 -3.19 1.18
C PRO A 53 45.82 -3.11 1.93
N ASP A 54 45.25 -4.26 2.28
CA ASP A 54 43.94 -4.37 2.96
C ASP A 54 43.84 -3.69 4.34
N SER A 55 44.97 -3.34 4.98
CA SER A 55 44.97 -2.75 6.33
C SER A 55 44.59 -1.26 6.40
N ASP A 56 44.54 -0.56 5.26
CA ASP A 56 44.29 0.90 5.21
C ASP A 56 42.85 1.27 4.80
N TYR A 57 41.99 0.28 4.47
CA TYR A 57 40.60 0.51 4.08
C TYR A 57 39.70 1.02 5.23
N LEU A 58 40.10 0.82 6.49
CA LEU A 58 39.31 1.24 7.66
C LEU A 58 39.62 2.68 8.14
N ALA A 59 40.64 3.34 7.61
CA ALA A 59 41.02 4.70 8.01
C ALA A 59 40.48 5.80 7.07
N ALA A 60 39.98 5.43 5.89
CA ALA A 60 39.37 6.37 4.94
C ALA A 60 37.90 6.69 5.26
N ASP A 61 37.17 5.78 5.90
CA ASP A 61 35.76 5.98 6.29
C ASP A 61 35.58 6.97 7.45
N GLN A 62 36.60 7.15 8.29
CA GLN A 62 36.51 8.05 9.45
C GLN A 62 36.76 9.52 9.10
N LYS A 63 37.28 9.82 7.90
CA LYS A 63 37.57 11.19 7.45
C LYS A 63 36.45 11.81 6.60
N ILE A 64 35.52 10.98 6.11
CA ILE A 64 34.28 11.44 5.46
C ILE A 64 33.17 11.68 6.51
N LEU A 65 33.26 11.04 7.68
CA LEU A 65 32.35 11.19 8.82
C LEU A 65 32.54 12.46 9.68
N SER A 66 33.45 13.38 9.33
CA SER A 66 33.75 14.57 10.16
C SER A 66 33.68 15.91 9.44
N GLN A 67 33.06 16.00 8.26
CA GLN A 67 32.81 17.27 7.59
C GLN A 67 31.36 17.39 7.16
N GLN A 68 30.56 17.93 8.11
CA GLN A 68 29.27 18.64 8.01
C GLN A 68 28.32 18.20 9.13
N ALA A 69 28.78 18.35 10.37
CA ALA A 69 27.89 18.70 11.46
C ALA A 69 27.94 20.23 11.56
N ASP A 70 26.95 20.89 10.97
CA ASP A 70 26.67 22.29 11.29
C ASP A 70 25.24 22.34 11.84
N ASP A 71 25.16 22.23 13.17
CA ASP A 71 23.98 22.58 13.96
C ASP A 71 23.71 24.08 13.76
N SER A 72 22.97 24.42 12.71
CA SER A 72 22.46 25.78 12.52
C SER A 72 20.95 25.79 12.74
N GLN A 73 20.58 26.41 13.86
CA GLN A 73 19.22 26.85 14.15
C GLN A 73 18.70 27.65 12.95
N PHE A 74 17.63 27.15 12.31
CA PHE A 74 16.94 27.86 11.25
C PHE A 74 16.37 29.20 11.78
N GLN A 75 16.86 30.32 11.26
CA GLN A 75 16.22 31.63 11.37
C GLN A 75 15.61 32.00 10.01
N CYS A 76 14.29 32.19 9.99
CA CYS A 76 13.54 32.59 8.80
C CYS A 76 13.72 34.08 8.48
N PRO A 77 14.04 34.48 7.24
CA PRO A 77 13.95 35.87 6.82
C PRO A 77 12.52 36.19 6.36
N ASN A 78 11.94 37.23 6.97
CA ASN A 78 10.71 37.93 6.59
C ASN A 78 9.36 37.23 6.82
N GLY A 79 8.97 37.16 8.10
CA GLY A 79 7.67 37.63 8.59
C GLY A 79 6.40 37.07 7.97
N THR A 80 5.96 35.90 8.45
CA THR A 80 4.70 35.66 9.20
C THR A 80 4.51 34.14 9.34
N CYS A 81 5.14 33.56 10.36
CA CYS A 81 4.90 32.17 10.75
C CYS A 81 3.56 32.11 11.48
N HIS A 82 2.55 31.50 10.85
CA HIS A 82 1.28 31.21 11.52
C HIS A 82 1.48 30.00 12.46
N ASN A 83 1.31 30.26 13.76
CA ASN A 83 1.23 29.33 14.89
C ASN A 83 2.24 28.16 14.91
N ASP A 84 3.40 28.45 15.50
CA ASP A 84 4.40 27.49 15.95
C ASP A 84 3.82 26.55 17.02
N SER A 85 3.29 25.40 16.60
CA SER A 85 3.53 24.19 17.39
C SER A 85 5.03 23.88 17.25
N PRO A 86 5.77 23.55 18.33
CA PRO A 86 7.17 23.19 18.20
C PRO A 86 7.26 22.02 17.21
N ALA A 87 8.08 22.19 16.16
CA ALA A 87 8.32 21.15 15.16
C ALA A 87 8.66 19.84 15.88
N HIS A 88 8.00 18.74 15.49
CA HIS A 88 8.25 17.44 16.06
C HIS A 88 9.75 17.09 15.99
N ILE A 89 10.30 16.61 17.09
CA ILE A 89 11.72 16.34 17.22
C ILE A 89 11.98 14.89 16.80
N TRP A 90 12.46 14.73 15.57
CA TRP A 90 12.90 13.45 15.05
C TRP A 90 14.18 13.00 15.74
N THR A 91 14.28 11.71 16.06
CA THR A 91 15.52 11.11 16.58
C THR A 91 16.64 11.08 15.53
N HIS A 92 16.28 10.96 14.25
CA HIS A 92 17.18 11.09 13.10
C HIS A 92 16.47 11.86 11.99
N SER A 93 17.19 12.74 11.28
CA SER A 93 16.66 13.53 10.15
C SER A 93 17.59 13.55 8.93
N THR A 94 18.56 12.63 8.88
CA THR A 94 19.64 12.51 7.88
C THR A 94 19.95 11.02 7.64
N PRO A 95 20.55 10.60 6.52
CA PRO A 95 21.06 11.43 5.41
C PRO A 95 19.96 11.99 4.52
N CYS A 96 20.35 12.91 3.64
CA CYS A 96 19.49 13.55 2.67
C CYS A 96 20.13 13.54 1.27
N PHE A 97 19.32 13.32 0.24
CA PHE A 97 19.72 13.51 -1.17
C PHE A 97 18.83 14.54 -1.85
N LYS A 98 19.42 15.32 -2.76
CA LYS A 98 18.70 16.33 -3.53
C LYS A 98 18.18 15.72 -4.82
N SER A 99 16.96 16.09 -5.19
CA SER A 99 16.36 15.71 -6.46
C SER A 99 17.20 16.20 -7.63
N SER A 100 17.28 15.36 -8.67
CA SER A 100 17.85 15.74 -9.95
C SER A 100 16.84 16.46 -10.85
N LYS A 101 15.54 16.42 -10.49
CA LYS A 101 14.41 16.88 -11.31
C LYS A 101 13.67 18.08 -10.73
N SER A 102 13.87 18.37 -9.45
CA SER A 102 13.19 19.44 -8.73
C SER A 102 14.10 20.05 -7.66
N ASP A 103 13.63 21.09 -6.96
CA ASP A 103 14.31 21.66 -5.80
C ASP A 103 14.11 20.84 -4.51
N ASN A 104 13.41 19.69 -4.60
CA ASN A 104 13.15 18.84 -3.44
C ASN A 104 14.43 18.21 -2.89
N GLN A 105 14.45 18.06 -1.56
CA GLN A 105 15.44 17.26 -0.86
C GLN A 105 14.69 16.20 -0.04
N TYR A 106 15.09 14.95 -0.22
CA TYR A 106 14.52 13.80 0.49
C TYR A 106 15.48 13.34 1.56
N CYS A 107 14.97 13.15 2.77
CA CYS A 107 15.75 12.75 3.93
C CYS A 107 15.10 11.56 4.63
N VAL A 108 15.89 10.90 5.49
CA VAL A 108 15.38 9.93 6.46
C VAL A 108 14.93 10.67 7.71
N PHE A 109 13.66 10.50 8.11
CA PHE A 109 13.10 11.00 9.36
C PHE A 109 12.68 9.81 10.23
N THR A 110 13.34 9.60 11.36
CA THR A 110 13.04 8.47 12.26
C THR A 110 12.68 8.98 13.64
N ASP A 111 11.64 8.42 14.26
CA ASP A 111 11.33 8.60 15.68
C ASP A 111 11.36 7.23 16.37
N HIS A 112 12.31 7.03 17.29
CA HIS A 112 12.43 5.78 18.06
C HIS A 112 11.40 5.68 19.18
N THR A 113 10.80 6.79 19.60
CA THR A 113 9.88 6.86 20.73
C THR A 113 8.43 6.58 20.31
N PHE A 114 8.15 6.70 19.01
CA PHE A 114 6.84 6.44 18.42
C PHE A 114 6.29 5.06 18.80
N ALA A 115 4.99 5.02 19.09
CA ALA A 115 4.22 3.82 19.41
C ALA A 115 4.89 2.93 20.48
N GLU A 116 5.08 3.47 21.69
CA GLU A 116 5.66 2.76 22.85
C GLU A 116 7.10 2.27 22.61
N GLY A 117 7.89 3.02 21.84
CA GLY A 117 9.27 2.68 21.55
C GLY A 117 9.46 1.66 20.43
N ARG A 118 8.38 1.30 19.72
CA ARG A 118 8.43 0.48 18.50
C ARG A 118 9.22 1.20 17.42
N GLY A 119 8.97 2.50 17.28
CA GLY A 119 9.61 3.39 16.33
C GLY A 119 8.95 3.41 14.95
N THR A 120 9.24 4.46 14.18
CA THR A 120 8.81 4.62 12.79
C THR A 120 9.86 5.40 12.00
N SER A 121 9.96 5.15 10.69
CA SER A 121 10.85 5.89 9.81
C SER A 121 10.17 6.29 8.50
N PHE A 122 10.40 7.53 8.07
CA PHE A 122 9.90 8.10 6.83
C PHE A 122 11.05 8.49 5.91
N VAL A 123 10.89 8.26 4.61
CA VAL A 123 11.77 8.76 3.56
C VAL A 123 10.94 9.72 2.71
N THR A 124 11.07 11.02 2.98
CA THR A 124 10.25 12.06 2.34
C THR A 124 10.94 13.43 2.45
N THR A 125 10.26 14.51 2.06
CA THR A 125 10.76 15.89 2.22
C THR A 125 10.51 16.39 3.65
N ALA A 126 11.28 17.37 4.10
CA ALA A 126 11.10 17.95 5.44
C ALA A 126 9.70 18.54 5.67
N GLY A 127 9.10 19.16 4.64
CA GLY A 127 7.74 19.69 4.71
C GLY A 127 6.69 18.60 4.92
N ARG A 128 6.78 17.50 4.17
CA ARG A 128 5.84 16.39 4.28
C ARG A 128 6.03 15.59 5.56
N ALA A 129 7.27 15.41 6.02
CA ALA A 129 7.55 14.85 7.35
C ALA A 129 6.92 15.72 8.45
N GLY A 130 7.07 17.04 8.36
CA GLY A 130 6.43 17.98 9.27
C GLY A 130 4.90 17.86 9.29
N TYR A 131 4.28 17.72 8.11
CA TYR A 131 2.84 17.47 7.98
C TYR A 131 2.42 16.13 8.63
N LEU A 132 3.10 15.03 8.33
CA LEU A 132 2.80 13.72 8.94
C LEU A 132 2.95 13.75 10.46
N ALA A 133 3.90 14.53 10.99
CA ALA A 133 4.08 14.70 12.43
C ALA A 133 2.97 15.52 13.11
N THR A 134 2.05 16.13 12.34
CA THR A 134 0.85 16.76 12.90
C THR A 134 -0.27 15.76 13.22
N TYR A 135 -0.16 14.52 12.71
CA TYR A 135 -1.19 13.51 12.94
C TYR A 135 -1.33 13.16 14.42
N PRO A 136 -2.56 12.83 14.88
CA PRO A 136 -2.82 12.41 16.25
C PRO A 136 -1.89 11.31 16.78
N ALA A 137 -1.38 10.42 15.92
CA ALA A 137 -0.41 9.39 16.29
C ALA A 137 0.85 9.94 16.97
N PHE A 138 1.27 11.16 16.64
CA PHE A 138 2.46 11.81 17.24
C PHE A 138 2.12 12.70 18.44
N SER A 139 0.94 13.33 18.43
CA SER A 139 0.53 14.30 19.46
C SER A 139 -0.27 13.67 20.61
N GLU A 140 -0.93 12.54 20.37
CA GLU A 140 -1.80 11.83 21.32
C GLU A 140 -1.40 10.34 21.47
N PRO A 141 -0.27 10.03 22.15
CA PRO A 141 0.26 8.65 22.21
C PRO A 141 -0.73 7.59 22.75
N GLU A 142 -1.73 8.00 23.52
CA GLU A 142 -2.74 7.08 24.07
C GLU A 142 -3.65 6.47 23.00
N ILE A 143 -3.82 7.09 21.83
CA ILE A 143 -4.67 6.54 20.75
C ILE A 143 -4.02 5.36 20.04
N ILE A 144 -2.69 5.30 20.04
CA ILE A 144 -1.90 4.23 19.41
C ILE A 144 -1.33 3.21 20.41
N LYS A 145 -1.64 3.41 21.69
CA LYS A 145 -1.19 2.56 22.77
C LYS A 145 -1.81 1.17 22.69
N GLY A 146 -0.97 0.14 22.78
CA GLY A 146 -1.39 -1.25 22.71
C GLY A 146 -1.89 -1.70 21.34
N ILE A 147 -1.81 -0.87 20.30
CA ILE A 147 -2.11 -1.29 18.92
C ILE A 147 -1.13 -2.40 18.50
N ASN A 148 0.16 -2.13 18.69
CA ASN A 148 1.25 -3.01 18.25
C ASN A 148 1.44 -4.20 19.20
N GLN A 149 0.84 -5.34 18.87
CA GLN A 149 0.92 -6.59 19.65
C GLN A 149 2.06 -7.52 19.19
N ASP A 150 3.00 -7.01 18.40
CA ASP A 150 4.06 -7.74 17.72
C ASP A 150 5.35 -7.87 18.51
N LEU A 151 5.79 -6.80 19.18
CA LEU A 151 7.01 -6.82 20.00
C LEU A 151 6.70 -7.26 21.44
N VAL A 152 5.77 -6.55 22.08
CA VAL A 152 5.35 -6.77 23.48
C VAL A 152 3.88 -7.13 23.47
N ARG A 153 3.61 -8.42 23.32
CA ARG A 153 2.24 -8.93 23.27
C ARG A 153 1.61 -8.93 24.65
N THR A 154 0.56 -8.12 24.84
CA THR A 154 -0.23 -8.05 26.08
C THR A 154 -1.49 -8.90 26.02
N ILE A 155 -1.93 -9.29 24.81
CA ILE A 155 -3.08 -10.19 24.59
C ILE A 155 -2.71 -11.40 23.71
N PRO A 156 -3.27 -12.60 23.96
CA PRO A 156 -2.96 -13.79 23.15
C PRO A 156 -3.22 -13.56 21.66
N ALA A 157 -2.30 -14.02 20.81
CA ALA A 157 -2.51 -14.02 19.36
C ALA A 157 -3.65 -14.96 18.98
N VAL A 158 -4.46 -14.55 18.01
CA VAL A 158 -5.46 -15.42 17.36
C VAL A 158 -4.88 -16.22 16.20
N TYR A 159 -3.58 -16.07 15.93
CA TYR A 159 -2.86 -16.71 14.84
C TYR A 159 -1.47 -17.21 15.28
N ASP A 160 -0.98 -18.24 14.60
CA ASP A 160 0.40 -18.73 14.68
C ASP A 160 1.11 -18.45 13.35
N MET A 161 2.37 -18.02 13.42
CA MET A 161 3.21 -17.86 12.22
C MET A 161 3.86 -19.20 11.90
N LYS A 162 3.69 -19.69 10.66
CA LYS A 162 4.22 -20.98 10.24
C LYS A 162 4.55 -21.03 8.77
N GLU A 163 5.39 -21.99 8.38
CA GLU A 163 5.72 -22.21 6.98
C GLU A 163 4.56 -22.94 6.27
N PHE A 164 4.15 -22.40 5.13
CA PHE A 164 3.17 -22.99 4.22
C PHE A 164 3.88 -23.49 2.96
N PRO A 165 3.72 -24.79 2.61
CA PRO A 165 4.37 -25.36 1.44
C PRO A 165 4.13 -24.55 0.16
N GLY A 166 5.21 -24.09 -0.48
CA GLY A 166 5.17 -23.32 -1.72
C GLY A 166 4.73 -21.86 -1.58
N LYS A 167 4.46 -21.38 -0.36
CA LYS A 167 4.10 -19.97 -0.08
C LYS A 167 5.09 -19.26 0.85
N GLY A 168 5.88 -20.02 1.60
CA GLY A 168 6.81 -19.46 2.60
C GLY A 168 6.11 -19.24 3.94
N MET A 169 6.59 -18.28 4.73
CA MET A 169 6.01 -17.98 6.05
C MET A 169 4.64 -17.30 5.90
N GLY A 170 3.62 -17.90 6.51
CA GLY A 170 2.24 -17.43 6.54
C GLY A 170 1.67 -17.37 7.96
N LEU A 171 0.40 -17.00 8.06
CA LEU A 171 -0.36 -17.00 9.32
C LEU A 171 -1.45 -18.07 9.30
N GLU A 172 -1.55 -18.86 10.37
CA GLU A 172 -2.64 -19.82 10.59
C GLU A 172 -3.53 -19.34 11.73
N ALA A 173 -4.85 -19.42 11.56
CA ALA A 173 -5.78 -19.13 12.63
C ALA A 173 -5.69 -20.19 13.75
N LYS A 174 -5.51 -19.76 15.00
CA LYS A 174 -5.47 -20.64 16.18
C LYS A 174 -6.84 -20.97 16.73
N VAL A 175 -7.80 -20.10 16.41
CA VAL A 175 -9.18 -20.13 16.89
C VAL A 175 -10.10 -19.87 15.71
N ASP A 176 -11.38 -20.17 15.87
CA ASP A 176 -12.40 -19.72 14.92
C ASP A 176 -12.51 -18.18 15.00
N ILE A 177 -12.29 -17.50 13.87
CA ILE A 177 -12.38 -16.04 13.73
C ILE A 177 -13.67 -15.72 12.96
N ARG A 178 -14.49 -14.82 13.49
CA ARG A 178 -15.76 -14.44 12.86
C ARG A 178 -15.53 -13.28 11.89
N ARG A 179 -16.42 -13.13 10.91
CA ARG A 179 -16.43 -11.93 10.05
C ARG A 179 -16.51 -10.68 10.92
N GLY A 180 -15.66 -9.72 10.63
CA GLY A 180 -15.52 -8.43 11.30
C GLY A 180 -14.58 -8.43 12.50
N ASP A 181 -14.20 -9.60 13.03
CA ASP A 181 -13.22 -9.66 14.12
C ASP A 181 -11.88 -9.05 13.64
N LEU A 182 -11.26 -8.23 14.50
CA LEU A 182 -9.92 -7.69 14.30
C LEU A 182 -8.89 -8.82 14.48
N ILE A 183 -8.05 -9.03 13.49
CA ILE A 183 -6.99 -10.05 13.50
C ILE A 183 -5.70 -9.45 14.08
N MET A 184 -5.29 -8.29 13.56
CA MET A 184 -4.17 -7.50 14.05
C MET A 184 -4.29 -6.05 13.58
N ALA A 185 -3.55 -5.17 14.22
CA ALA A 185 -3.34 -3.80 13.79
C ALA A 185 -1.87 -3.43 14.07
N ASN A 186 -1.23 -2.71 13.15
CA ASN A 186 0.16 -2.32 13.30
C ASN A 186 0.36 -0.90 12.77
N THR A 187 1.13 -0.12 13.52
CA THR A 187 1.53 1.22 13.07
C THR A 187 2.56 1.11 11.95
N VAL A 188 2.69 2.18 11.17
CA VAL A 188 3.72 2.29 10.11
C VAL A 188 5.11 2.00 10.67
N SER A 189 5.87 1.17 9.96
CA SER A 189 7.28 0.90 10.29
C SER A 189 8.22 1.73 9.42
N LEU A 190 8.00 1.68 8.11
CA LEU A 190 8.73 2.42 7.10
C LEU A 190 7.72 3.00 6.11
N MET A 191 7.81 4.30 5.83
CA MET A 191 6.99 5.00 4.84
C MET A 191 7.89 5.71 3.84
N ILE A 192 7.77 5.40 2.55
CA ILE A 192 8.61 5.98 1.50
C ILE A 192 7.72 6.76 0.55
N ASP A 193 8.03 8.05 0.35
CA ASP A 193 7.35 8.91 -0.61
C ASP A 193 7.58 8.40 -2.03
N TYR A 194 6.50 8.18 -2.81
CA TYR A 194 6.61 7.63 -4.16
C TYR A 194 7.52 8.44 -5.10
N ARG A 195 7.59 9.77 -4.90
CA ARG A 195 8.42 10.65 -5.72
C ARG A 195 9.90 10.31 -5.64
N VAL A 196 10.34 9.70 -4.55
CA VAL A 196 11.73 9.29 -4.34
C VAL A 196 12.19 8.36 -5.46
N PHE A 197 11.34 7.45 -5.92
CA PHE A 197 11.68 6.49 -6.99
C PHE A 197 11.80 7.14 -8.37
N ASP A 198 11.12 8.28 -8.57
CA ASP A 198 11.16 9.02 -9.82
C ASP A 198 12.22 10.13 -9.82
N GLU A 199 12.53 10.73 -8.67
CA GLU A 199 13.34 11.95 -8.57
C GLU A 199 14.81 11.73 -8.19
N LEU A 200 15.12 10.62 -7.50
CA LEU A 200 16.48 10.26 -7.09
C LEU A 200 17.08 9.15 -7.97
N ALA A 201 18.40 9.07 -7.98
CA ALA A 201 19.08 7.93 -8.59
C ALA A 201 18.84 6.63 -7.79
N ASN A 202 18.94 5.49 -8.46
CA ASN A 202 18.64 4.18 -7.87
C ASN A 202 19.46 3.86 -6.62
N ASP A 203 20.73 4.20 -6.62
CA ASP A 203 21.62 4.00 -5.49
C ASP A 203 21.30 4.94 -4.32
N GLU A 204 20.91 6.19 -4.60
CA GLU A 204 20.58 7.19 -3.58
C GLU A 204 19.32 6.81 -2.80
N TRP A 205 18.22 6.50 -3.48
CA TRP A 205 16.99 6.15 -2.77
C TRP A 205 17.09 4.79 -2.05
N MET A 206 17.80 3.81 -2.63
CA MET A 206 18.04 2.54 -1.95
C MET A 206 18.88 2.75 -0.69
N GLN A 207 19.83 3.69 -0.70
CA GLN A 207 20.57 4.08 0.51
C GLN A 207 19.66 4.72 1.55
N LEU A 208 18.83 5.71 1.19
CA LEU A 208 17.87 6.32 2.13
C LEU A 208 16.98 5.25 2.78
N GLN A 209 16.51 4.31 1.97
CA GLN A 209 15.70 3.20 2.45
C GLN A 209 16.46 2.32 3.45
N ALA A 210 17.72 1.98 3.16
CA ALA A 210 18.55 1.20 4.07
C ALA A 210 18.78 1.92 5.40
N PHE A 211 19.12 3.22 5.36
CA PHE A 211 19.26 4.04 6.57
C PHE A 211 17.97 4.12 7.38
N ALA A 212 16.83 4.30 6.72
CA ALA A 212 15.52 4.33 7.38
C ALA A 212 15.22 3.02 8.14
N VAL A 213 15.60 1.86 7.57
CA VAL A 213 15.50 0.58 8.28
C VAL A 213 16.54 0.45 9.39
N ASP A 214 17.77 0.92 9.15
CA ASP A 214 18.88 0.77 10.09
C ASP A 214 18.72 1.60 11.36
N TYR A 215 18.06 2.76 11.26
CA TYR A 215 17.76 3.59 12.43
C TYR A 215 16.63 3.04 13.29
N LEU A 216 15.74 2.19 12.78
CA LEU A 216 14.68 1.61 13.60
C LEU A 216 15.25 0.85 14.83
N PRO A 217 14.51 0.83 15.95
CA PRO A 217 14.88 0.04 17.13
C PRO A 217 15.20 -1.42 16.77
N ALA A 218 16.21 -1.99 17.44
CA ALA A 218 16.85 -3.23 17.00
C ALA A 218 15.88 -4.41 16.79
N GLN A 219 14.87 -4.56 17.65
CA GLN A 219 13.87 -5.61 17.53
C GLN A 219 12.99 -5.41 16.29
N HIS A 220 12.54 -4.18 16.04
CA HIS A 220 11.70 -3.83 14.89
C HIS A 220 12.49 -3.91 13.58
N ARG A 221 13.71 -3.38 13.55
CA ARG A 221 14.65 -3.55 12.43
C ARG A 221 14.83 -5.03 12.08
N SER A 222 15.03 -5.89 13.09
CA SER A 222 15.16 -7.32 12.88
C SER A 222 13.89 -7.96 12.30
N ALA A 223 12.70 -7.47 12.65
CA ALA A 223 11.44 -7.96 12.10
C ALA A 223 11.35 -7.69 10.59
N ILE A 224 11.72 -6.47 10.16
CA ILE A 224 11.78 -6.10 8.73
C ILE A 224 12.83 -6.93 8.01
N LEU A 225 14.06 -7.03 8.54
CA LEU A 225 15.15 -7.76 7.89
C LEU A 225 14.89 -9.28 7.78
N ASN A 226 13.93 -9.81 8.54
CA ASN A 226 13.50 -11.21 8.49
C ASN A 226 12.37 -11.48 7.47
N LEU A 227 11.91 -10.47 6.75
CA LEU A 227 10.94 -10.64 5.67
C LEU A 227 11.56 -11.34 4.45
N SER A 228 10.70 -11.91 3.62
CA SER A 228 11.10 -12.64 2.43
C SER A 228 11.71 -11.70 1.38
N THR A 229 12.79 -12.12 0.75
CA THR A 229 13.31 -11.51 -0.49
C THR A 229 12.78 -12.19 -1.75
N HIS A 230 11.98 -13.26 -1.63
CA HIS A 230 11.48 -14.14 -2.71
C HIS A 230 12.53 -14.86 -3.56
N ASP A 231 13.79 -14.45 -3.52
CA ASP A 231 14.92 -15.25 -3.98
C ASP A 231 16.10 -15.18 -3.00
N GLY A 232 16.76 -16.32 -2.81
CA GLY A 232 17.85 -16.50 -1.85
C GLY A 232 19.20 -16.02 -2.37
N GLY A 233 19.22 -14.92 -3.12
CA GLY A 233 20.44 -14.37 -3.71
C GLY A 233 21.43 -13.85 -2.66
N ASN A 234 22.72 -13.88 -2.99
CA ASN A 234 23.73 -13.18 -2.20
C ASN A 234 23.64 -11.68 -2.51
N LEU A 235 22.94 -10.94 -1.64
CA LEU A 235 22.66 -9.50 -1.82
C LEU A 235 23.47 -8.67 -0.83
N SER A 236 23.93 -7.50 -1.25
CA SER A 236 24.42 -6.49 -0.30
C SER A 236 23.30 -6.07 0.67
N HIS A 237 23.63 -5.44 1.79
CA HIS A 237 22.64 -4.96 2.76
C HIS A 237 21.60 -4.04 2.10
N VAL A 238 22.04 -3.06 1.33
CA VAL A 238 21.18 -2.12 0.60
C VAL A 238 20.27 -2.84 -0.40
N GLN A 239 20.82 -3.78 -1.17
CA GLN A 239 20.03 -4.58 -2.12
C GLN A 239 19.01 -5.48 -1.43
N ARG A 240 19.37 -6.06 -0.28
CA ARG A 240 18.47 -6.88 0.54
C ARG A 240 17.32 -6.05 1.07
N VAL A 241 17.60 -4.87 1.63
CA VAL A 241 16.56 -3.95 2.14
C VAL A 241 15.63 -3.52 1.00
N ASN A 242 16.16 -3.10 -0.15
CA ASN A 242 15.37 -2.81 -1.35
C ASN A 242 14.43 -3.96 -1.74
N LYS A 243 14.95 -5.18 -1.73
CA LYS A 243 14.16 -6.35 -2.12
C LYS A 243 13.08 -6.73 -1.12
N ILE A 244 13.38 -6.57 0.17
CA ILE A 244 12.40 -6.76 1.23
C ILE A 244 11.26 -5.77 1.05
N THR A 245 11.54 -4.47 0.93
CA THR A 245 10.46 -3.47 0.80
C THR A 245 9.67 -3.68 -0.48
N SER A 246 10.34 -3.95 -1.62
CA SER A 246 9.68 -4.10 -2.92
C SER A 246 8.67 -5.27 -2.98
N THR A 247 8.82 -6.28 -2.12
CA THR A 247 7.97 -7.47 -2.12
C THR A 247 6.97 -7.53 -0.97
N ASN A 248 7.13 -6.67 0.05
CA ASN A 248 6.37 -6.74 1.31
C ASN A 248 5.64 -5.43 1.67
N ALA A 249 5.78 -4.37 0.87
CA ALA A 249 5.13 -3.09 1.14
C ALA A 249 3.71 -3.01 0.56
N PHE A 250 2.98 -2.01 1.05
CA PHE A 250 1.61 -1.67 0.72
C PHE A 250 1.57 -0.26 0.14
N ASP A 251 0.64 -0.06 -0.79
CA ASP A 251 0.34 1.26 -1.36
C ASP A 251 -0.64 1.97 -0.44
N ILE A 252 -0.24 3.16 0.04
CA ILE A 252 -1.08 4.02 0.86
C ILE A 252 -1.25 5.35 0.14
N ASP A 253 -2.48 5.66 -0.25
CA ASP A 253 -2.83 6.95 -0.84
C ASP A 253 -2.65 8.08 0.18
N PRO A 254 -2.40 9.32 -0.26
CA PRO A 254 -2.32 10.46 0.65
C PRO A 254 -3.67 10.75 1.31
N ASP A 255 -3.64 11.29 2.54
CA ASP A 255 -4.83 11.82 3.20
C ASP A 255 -5.37 13.06 2.44
N THR A 256 -6.64 13.41 2.61
CA THR A 256 -7.30 14.50 1.87
C THR A 256 -6.67 15.88 2.06
N ASP A 257 -6.01 16.09 3.20
CA ASP A 257 -5.35 17.36 3.54
C ASP A 257 -3.84 17.38 3.19
N ASP A 258 -3.29 16.28 2.67
CA ASP A 258 -1.92 16.24 2.18
C ASP A 258 -1.81 17.08 0.90
N VAL A 259 -0.84 17.97 0.82
CA VAL A 259 -0.65 18.82 -0.37
C VAL A 259 -0.19 18.01 -1.60
N GLU A 260 0.35 16.81 -1.38
CA GLU A 260 0.88 15.91 -2.41
C GLU A 260 -0.14 14.83 -2.83
N GLN A 261 -1.35 15.26 -3.20
CA GLN A 261 -2.48 14.37 -3.53
C GLN A 261 -2.20 13.33 -4.63
N ASP A 262 -1.25 13.60 -5.54
CA ASP A 262 -0.92 12.68 -6.63
C ASP A 262 0.19 11.68 -6.25
N ASN A 263 0.77 11.78 -5.06
CA ASN A 263 1.95 11.02 -4.65
C ASN A 263 1.71 10.31 -3.31
N GLY A 264 1.27 9.06 -3.35
CA GLY A 264 1.11 8.25 -2.14
C GLY A 264 2.43 7.83 -1.49
N PHE A 265 2.35 6.77 -0.72
CA PHE A 265 3.48 6.16 -0.04
C PHE A 265 3.58 4.66 -0.30
N PHE A 266 4.82 4.19 -0.30
CA PHE A 266 5.19 2.79 -0.26
C PHE A 266 5.54 2.40 1.18
N VAL A 267 4.74 1.54 1.81
CA VAL A 267 4.70 1.41 3.28
C VAL A 267 4.90 -0.03 3.74
N VAL A 268 5.78 -0.26 4.71
CA VAL A 268 6.07 -1.61 5.24
C VAL A 268 5.46 -1.80 6.62
N PHE A 269 4.76 -2.93 6.77
CA PHE A 269 4.27 -3.48 8.03
C PHE A 269 4.73 -4.94 8.15
N PRO A 270 5.83 -5.24 8.85
CA PRO A 270 6.47 -6.56 8.79
C PRO A 270 5.60 -7.71 9.31
N GLU A 271 4.62 -7.44 10.15
CA GLU A 271 3.67 -8.42 10.67
C GLU A 271 2.61 -8.76 9.63
N ILE A 272 2.02 -7.73 9.02
CA ILE A 272 0.96 -7.85 8.04
C ILE A 272 1.51 -8.46 6.75
N ALA A 273 2.74 -8.12 6.37
CA ALA A 273 3.44 -8.68 5.22
C ALA A 273 3.66 -10.21 5.30
N ARG A 274 3.43 -10.84 6.44
CA ARG A 274 3.45 -12.31 6.58
C ARG A 274 2.20 -12.98 6.02
N MET A 275 1.13 -12.24 5.75
CA MET A 275 -0.10 -12.84 5.23
C MET A 275 0.07 -13.18 3.76
N ASN A 276 0.07 -14.47 3.43
CA ASN A 276 0.20 -14.93 2.05
C ASN A 276 -0.99 -14.53 1.18
N HIS A 277 -0.77 -14.60 -0.14
CA HIS A 277 -1.80 -14.36 -1.13
C HIS A 277 -2.85 -15.50 -1.22
N ASP A 278 -4.13 -15.13 -1.30
CA ASP A 278 -5.19 -15.89 -1.96
C ASP A 278 -6.01 -14.96 -2.86
N CYS A 279 -6.43 -15.45 -4.05
CA CYS A 279 -7.25 -14.65 -4.97
C CYS A 279 -8.64 -14.33 -4.42
N ARG A 280 -9.11 -15.12 -3.43
CA ARG A 280 -10.33 -14.89 -2.62
C ARG A 280 -9.95 -14.94 -1.15
N ALA A 281 -9.24 -13.90 -0.75
CA ALA A 281 -8.77 -13.68 0.61
C ALA A 281 -9.89 -13.83 1.66
N ASN A 282 -9.48 -14.13 2.87
CA ASN A 282 -10.39 -14.19 4.03
C ASN A 282 -10.20 -13.05 5.03
N ALA A 283 -9.17 -12.23 4.82
CA ALA A 283 -8.98 -10.96 5.50
C ALA A 283 -8.81 -9.82 4.50
N ASP A 284 -9.07 -8.61 4.95
CA ASP A 284 -8.82 -7.38 4.21
C ASP A 284 -8.31 -6.30 5.16
N TYR A 285 -7.93 -5.15 4.61
CA TYR A 285 -7.28 -4.11 5.38
C TYR A 285 -7.72 -2.71 4.98
N TYR A 286 -7.67 -1.80 5.95
CA TYR A 286 -7.73 -0.38 5.71
C TYR A 286 -6.65 0.34 6.52
N PHE A 287 -6.28 1.53 6.07
CA PHE A 287 -5.31 2.39 6.73
C PHE A 287 -6.01 3.59 7.36
N ASP A 288 -5.69 3.88 8.62
CA ASP A 288 -6.15 5.08 9.32
C ASP A 288 -5.00 6.07 9.42
N HIS A 289 -5.11 7.19 8.69
CA HIS A 289 -4.09 8.24 8.63
C HIS A 289 -3.82 8.84 10.00
N GLU A 290 -4.86 9.12 10.80
CA GLU A 290 -4.70 9.77 12.10
C GLU A 290 -3.84 8.95 13.06
N THR A 291 -3.99 7.61 13.05
CA THR A 291 -3.25 6.70 13.92
C THR A 291 -2.03 6.08 13.23
N LEU A 292 -1.79 6.40 11.96
CA LEU A 292 -0.79 5.77 11.09
C LEU A 292 -0.80 4.23 11.23
N THR A 293 -1.99 3.64 11.23
CA THR A 293 -2.18 2.22 11.54
C THR A 293 -2.93 1.52 10.43
N GLN A 294 -2.43 0.35 10.04
CA GLN A 294 -3.16 -0.57 9.17
C GLN A 294 -3.88 -1.62 10.02
N TYR A 295 -5.19 -1.73 9.81
CA TYR A 295 -6.07 -2.66 10.52
C TYR A 295 -6.42 -3.83 9.63
N ILE A 296 -6.31 -5.06 10.15
CA ILE A 296 -6.64 -6.29 9.43
C ILE A 296 -7.88 -6.93 10.05
N HIS A 297 -8.95 -7.05 9.26
CA HIS A 297 -10.20 -7.67 9.70
C HIS A 297 -10.52 -8.92 8.87
N ALA A 298 -11.17 -9.89 9.50
CA ALA A 298 -11.72 -11.02 8.77
C ALA A 298 -12.94 -10.57 7.95
N ILE A 299 -12.92 -10.77 6.62
CA ILE A 299 -14.05 -10.44 5.72
C ILE A 299 -15.00 -11.61 5.50
N ARG A 300 -14.65 -12.79 6.01
CA ARG A 300 -15.49 -13.99 6.11
C ARG A 300 -15.04 -14.84 7.30
N PRO A 301 -15.86 -15.79 7.79
CA PRO A 301 -15.43 -16.70 8.85
C PRO A 301 -14.16 -17.48 8.47
N ILE A 302 -13.23 -17.62 9.42
CA ILE A 302 -11.97 -18.36 9.29
C ILE A 302 -11.95 -19.44 10.37
N LYS A 303 -11.72 -20.71 10.02
CA LYS A 303 -11.66 -21.80 11.01
C LYS A 303 -10.28 -21.92 11.63
N ALA A 304 -10.23 -22.40 12.87
CA ALA A 304 -8.96 -22.81 13.45
C ALA A 304 -8.25 -23.83 12.52
N GLY A 305 -6.98 -23.58 12.21
CA GLY A 305 -6.18 -24.34 11.25
C GLY A 305 -6.19 -23.79 9.81
N ASP A 306 -7.08 -22.85 9.48
CA ASP A 306 -7.08 -22.22 8.16
C ASP A 306 -5.97 -21.16 8.06
N GLU A 307 -5.42 -20.99 6.86
CA GLU A 307 -4.51 -19.89 6.55
C GLU A 307 -5.25 -18.55 6.51
N ILE A 308 -4.68 -17.52 7.11
CA ILE A 308 -5.17 -16.14 7.02
C ILE A 308 -4.43 -15.46 5.85
N THR A 309 -5.18 -14.91 4.90
CA THR A 309 -4.66 -14.49 3.59
C THR A 309 -5.20 -13.12 3.19
N LEU A 310 -4.39 -12.39 2.40
CA LEU A 310 -4.76 -11.14 1.71
C LEU A 310 -4.77 -11.35 0.20
N SER A 311 -5.35 -10.40 -0.55
CA SER A 311 -5.18 -10.36 -2.00
C SER A 311 -4.11 -9.32 -2.37
N TYR A 312 -3.02 -9.75 -3.01
CA TYR A 312 -1.93 -8.84 -3.43
C TYR A 312 -2.25 -8.11 -4.74
N ILE A 313 -3.36 -8.48 -5.37
CA ILE A 313 -3.78 -8.00 -6.68
C ILE A 313 -5.27 -7.71 -6.63
N ASN A 314 -5.76 -6.98 -7.63
CA ASN A 314 -7.19 -6.75 -7.80
C ASN A 314 -7.93 -8.12 -7.95
N PRO A 315 -8.83 -8.49 -7.03
CA PRO A 315 -9.59 -9.73 -7.09
C PRO A 315 -10.48 -9.87 -8.34
N ARG A 316 -10.82 -8.76 -9.02
CA ARG A 316 -11.62 -8.70 -10.26
C ARG A 316 -10.80 -8.92 -11.54
N MET A 317 -9.59 -9.46 -11.42
CA MET A 317 -8.78 -9.89 -12.58
C MET A 317 -9.16 -11.32 -13.01
N GLU A 318 -9.15 -11.58 -14.32
CA GLU A 318 -9.29 -12.93 -14.89
C GLU A 318 -8.09 -13.83 -14.54
N ARG A 319 -8.29 -15.15 -14.57
CA ARG A 319 -7.30 -16.13 -14.08
C ARG A 319 -5.91 -15.94 -14.67
N ASP A 320 -5.79 -15.84 -15.99
CA ASP A 320 -4.49 -15.76 -16.65
C ASP A 320 -3.78 -14.45 -16.31
N ALA A 321 -4.52 -13.35 -16.22
CA ALA A 321 -3.99 -12.06 -15.77
C ALA A 321 -3.50 -12.12 -14.32
N ARG A 322 -4.24 -12.80 -13.41
CA ARG A 322 -3.80 -13.02 -12.03
C ARG A 322 -2.49 -13.79 -11.98
N MET A 323 -2.40 -14.92 -12.68
CA MET A 323 -1.21 -15.77 -12.69
C MET A 323 0.02 -15.04 -13.26
N GLN A 324 -0.15 -14.31 -14.37
CA GLN A 324 0.94 -13.54 -14.97
C GLN A 324 1.41 -12.41 -14.04
N LYS A 325 0.48 -11.66 -13.42
CA LYS A 325 0.83 -10.57 -12.51
C LYS A 325 1.59 -11.09 -11.28
N LEU A 326 1.12 -12.17 -10.67
CA LEU A 326 1.77 -12.76 -9.49
C LEU A 326 3.15 -13.31 -9.81
N GLN A 327 3.31 -13.98 -10.95
CA GLN A 327 4.60 -14.47 -11.41
C GLN A 327 5.57 -13.32 -11.71
N ARG A 328 5.08 -12.24 -12.34
CA ARG A 328 5.92 -11.10 -12.73
C ARG A 328 6.41 -10.30 -11.52
N ILE A 329 5.55 -10.05 -10.53
CA ILE A 329 5.85 -9.16 -9.41
C ILE A 329 6.47 -9.93 -8.23
N TRP A 330 5.91 -11.09 -7.86
CA TRP A 330 6.35 -11.87 -6.69
C TRP A 330 7.03 -13.20 -7.02
N GLY A 331 7.13 -13.55 -8.31
CA GLY A 331 7.89 -14.74 -8.73
C GLY A 331 7.21 -16.09 -8.49
N PHE A 332 5.92 -16.13 -8.13
CA PHE A 332 5.22 -17.38 -7.83
C PHE A 332 3.95 -17.63 -8.67
N GLY A 333 3.67 -18.91 -8.91
CA GLY A 333 2.40 -19.38 -9.46
C GLY A 333 1.37 -19.61 -8.35
N CYS A 334 0.24 -18.91 -8.40
CA CYS A 334 -0.79 -19.03 -7.37
C CYS A 334 -1.42 -20.42 -7.33
N VAL A 335 -1.41 -21.04 -6.15
CA VAL A 335 -1.98 -22.38 -5.89
C VAL A 335 -3.33 -22.31 -5.15
N CYS A 336 -3.97 -21.14 -5.08
CA CYS A 336 -5.27 -21.01 -4.45
C CYS A 336 -6.32 -21.89 -5.14
N HIS A 337 -7.43 -22.10 -4.44
CA HIS A 337 -8.50 -22.95 -4.93
C HIS A 337 -9.13 -22.43 -6.24
N LEU A 338 -9.05 -21.12 -6.55
CA LEU A 338 -9.48 -20.59 -7.85
C LEU A 338 -8.51 -20.88 -8.99
N CYS A 339 -7.21 -20.71 -8.77
CA CYS A 339 -6.20 -20.87 -9.81
C CYS A 339 -5.96 -22.35 -10.18
N THR A 340 -6.24 -23.26 -9.25
CA THR A 340 -6.12 -24.72 -9.38
C THR A 340 -7.42 -25.42 -9.79
N ARG A 341 -8.53 -24.69 -9.93
CA ARG A 341 -9.81 -25.24 -10.43
C ARG A 341 -9.68 -25.77 -11.86
N LYS A 342 -10.55 -26.73 -12.21
CA LYS A 342 -10.70 -27.24 -13.58
C LYS A 342 -11.01 -26.08 -14.55
N LEU A 343 -10.46 -26.14 -15.77
CA LEU A 343 -10.58 -25.09 -16.79
C LEU A 343 -12.03 -24.59 -16.99
N ALA A 344 -12.99 -25.49 -17.17
CA ALA A 344 -14.40 -25.09 -17.35
C ALA A 344 -14.97 -24.25 -16.18
N ARG A 345 -14.51 -24.47 -14.94
CA ARG A 345 -14.91 -23.66 -13.78
C ARG A 345 -14.16 -22.32 -13.73
N ALA A 346 -12.92 -22.29 -14.19
CA ALA A 346 -12.15 -21.05 -14.32
C ALA A 346 -12.76 -20.16 -15.41
N GLU A 347 -13.08 -20.70 -16.58
CA GLU A 347 -13.74 -19.97 -17.68
C GLU A 347 -15.10 -19.38 -17.25
N ALA A 348 -15.88 -20.14 -16.47
CA ALA A 348 -17.13 -19.64 -15.91
C ALA A 348 -16.91 -18.50 -14.90
N SER A 349 -15.82 -18.53 -14.12
CA SER A 349 -15.44 -17.43 -13.22
C SER A 349 -14.98 -16.21 -14.02
N ASP A 350 -14.15 -16.39 -15.04
CA ASP A 350 -13.69 -15.29 -15.90
C ASP A 350 -14.87 -14.63 -16.65
N LEU A 351 -15.89 -15.40 -17.06
CA LEU A 351 -17.14 -14.84 -17.59
C LEU A 351 -17.87 -13.96 -16.57
N ARG A 352 -17.98 -14.39 -15.31
CA ARG A 352 -18.61 -13.57 -14.25
C ARG A 352 -17.79 -12.31 -13.95
N ILE A 353 -16.46 -12.43 -13.93
CA ILE A 353 -15.55 -11.28 -13.77
C ILE A 353 -15.72 -10.27 -14.90
N ARG A 354 -15.82 -10.72 -16.16
CA ARG A 354 -16.09 -9.82 -17.30
C ARG A 354 -17.42 -9.10 -17.16
N LEU A 355 -18.46 -9.83 -16.77
CA LEU A 355 -19.78 -9.24 -16.54
C LEU A 355 -19.78 -8.23 -15.39
N ILE A 356 -19.06 -8.50 -14.30
CA ILE A 356 -18.84 -7.53 -13.21
C ILE A 356 -18.22 -6.24 -13.76
N ASN A 357 -17.12 -6.38 -14.52
CA ASN A 357 -16.39 -5.23 -15.07
C ASN A 357 -17.19 -4.45 -16.13
N GLU A 358 -18.15 -5.09 -16.81
CA GLU A 358 -19.09 -4.44 -17.73
C GLU A 358 -20.19 -3.65 -17.01
N LEU A 359 -20.70 -4.18 -15.90
CA LEU A 359 -21.82 -3.57 -15.16
C LEU A 359 -21.39 -2.38 -14.29
N LEU A 360 -20.17 -2.41 -13.75
CA LEU A 360 -19.67 -1.39 -12.81
C LEU A 360 -19.73 0.05 -13.36
N PRO A 361 -19.27 0.35 -14.58
CA PRO A 361 -19.31 1.72 -15.11
C PRO A 361 -20.73 2.30 -15.24
N GLU A 362 -21.73 1.46 -15.50
CA GLU A 362 -23.13 1.89 -15.58
C GLU A 362 -23.64 2.33 -14.21
N LEU A 363 -23.35 1.55 -13.17
CA LEU A 363 -23.75 1.82 -11.78
C LEU A 363 -22.98 3.00 -11.17
N GLN A 364 -21.72 3.19 -11.55
CA GLN A 364 -20.92 4.36 -11.18
C GLN A 364 -21.38 5.65 -11.89
N ASN A 365 -22.09 5.52 -13.01
CA ASN A 365 -22.57 6.67 -13.76
C ASN A 365 -23.88 7.21 -13.16
N HIS A 366 -23.79 8.36 -12.50
CA HIS A 366 -24.94 9.07 -11.91
C HIS A 366 -25.62 10.06 -12.90
N ASN A 367 -25.16 10.11 -14.15
CA ASN A 367 -25.75 10.95 -15.19
C ASN A 367 -27.07 10.37 -15.69
N ALA A 368 -27.86 11.21 -16.37
CA ALA A 368 -29.20 10.88 -16.84
C ALA A 368 -29.23 9.80 -17.95
N ASP A 369 -28.11 9.59 -18.63
CA ASP A 369 -27.92 8.64 -19.72
C ASP A 369 -27.52 7.23 -19.24
N SER A 370 -27.16 7.07 -17.96
CA SER A 370 -26.87 5.76 -17.38
C SER A 370 -28.07 4.82 -17.49
N ARG A 371 -27.78 3.56 -17.80
CA ARG A 371 -28.78 2.49 -17.89
C ARG A 371 -28.96 1.73 -16.58
N ALA A 372 -28.26 2.14 -15.52
CA ALA A 372 -28.33 1.52 -14.21
C ALA A 372 -29.77 1.35 -13.71
N THR A 373 -30.04 0.18 -13.12
CA THR A 373 -31.30 -0.14 -12.47
C THR A 373 -31.02 -0.90 -11.16
N PRO A 374 -32.00 -0.95 -10.24
CA PRO A 374 -31.89 -1.80 -9.05
C PRO A 374 -31.59 -3.27 -9.39
N GLU A 375 -32.16 -3.82 -10.46
CA GLU A 375 -31.92 -5.20 -10.90
C GLU A 375 -30.48 -5.41 -11.39
N MET A 376 -29.86 -4.40 -12.00
CA MET A 376 -28.43 -4.44 -12.35
C MET A 376 -27.56 -4.48 -11.10
N ALA A 377 -27.92 -3.71 -10.06
CA ALA A 377 -27.22 -3.73 -8.78
C ALA A 377 -27.39 -5.08 -8.06
N GLU A 378 -28.59 -5.66 -8.06
CA GLU A 378 -28.83 -7.01 -7.51
C GLU A 378 -28.05 -8.10 -8.26
N LEU A 379 -27.98 -8.01 -9.59
CA LEU A 379 -27.14 -8.90 -10.38
C LEU A 379 -25.67 -8.76 -9.97
N LEU A 380 -25.18 -7.54 -9.79
CA LEU A 380 -23.81 -7.29 -9.37
C LEU A 380 -23.51 -7.88 -7.98
N ILE A 381 -24.44 -7.75 -7.02
CA ILE A 381 -24.35 -8.41 -5.70
C ILE A 381 -24.23 -9.93 -5.87
N SER A 382 -25.13 -10.54 -6.65
CA SER A 382 -25.11 -11.99 -6.87
C SER A 382 -23.81 -12.47 -7.52
N LEU A 383 -23.24 -11.69 -8.45
CA LEU A 383 -21.96 -12.01 -9.07
C LEU A 383 -20.81 -11.94 -8.07
N HIS A 384 -20.80 -10.95 -7.17
CA HIS A 384 -19.78 -10.84 -6.13
C HIS A 384 -19.85 -11.98 -5.12
N GLU A 385 -21.05 -12.41 -4.72
CA GLU A 385 -21.25 -13.57 -3.85
C GLU A 385 -20.77 -14.88 -4.53
N GLN A 386 -21.14 -15.10 -5.78
CA GLN A 386 -20.71 -16.28 -6.56
C GLN A 386 -19.19 -16.33 -6.78
N GLU A 387 -18.58 -15.15 -6.89
CA GLU A 387 -17.15 -15.00 -7.02
C GLU A 387 -16.44 -14.89 -5.67
N GLU A 388 -17.13 -14.90 -4.52
CA GLU A 388 -16.48 -14.77 -3.20
C GLU A 388 -15.66 -13.47 -3.04
N LEU A 389 -16.12 -12.36 -3.66
CA LEU A 389 -15.49 -11.04 -3.61
C LEU A 389 -15.85 -10.29 -2.31
N TRP A 390 -15.63 -10.95 -1.17
CA TRP A 390 -16.12 -10.51 0.14
C TRP A 390 -15.63 -9.11 0.55
N GLY A 391 -14.36 -8.78 0.27
CA GLY A 391 -13.80 -7.45 0.56
C GLY A 391 -14.42 -6.30 -0.26
N MET A 392 -15.12 -6.62 -1.36
CA MET A 392 -15.76 -5.64 -2.24
C MET A 392 -17.29 -5.61 -2.10
N MET A 393 -17.85 -6.33 -1.12
CA MET A 393 -19.31 -6.38 -0.93
C MET A 393 -19.90 -5.02 -0.54
N TYR A 394 -19.12 -4.19 0.18
CA TYR A 394 -19.56 -2.85 0.56
C TYR A 394 -19.86 -1.96 -0.67
N GLU A 395 -19.02 -2.05 -1.70
CA GLU A 395 -19.12 -1.27 -2.94
C GLU A 395 -20.44 -1.59 -3.67
N VAL A 396 -20.78 -2.88 -3.79
CA VAL A 396 -21.99 -3.30 -4.51
C VAL A 396 -23.27 -3.05 -3.72
N TYR A 397 -23.21 -3.10 -2.39
CA TYR A 397 -24.32 -2.67 -1.54
C TYR A 397 -24.53 -1.16 -1.61
N MET A 398 -23.47 -0.37 -1.71
CA MET A 398 -23.57 1.08 -1.93
C MET A 398 -24.31 1.37 -3.24
N TYR A 399 -23.93 0.72 -4.35
CA TYR A 399 -24.63 0.92 -5.62
C TYR A 399 -26.11 0.50 -5.54
N ALA A 400 -26.41 -0.63 -4.90
CA ALA A 400 -27.80 -1.02 -4.69
C ALA A 400 -28.58 0.02 -3.87
N ALA A 401 -28.00 0.54 -2.79
CA ALA A 401 -28.62 1.58 -1.98
C ALA A 401 -28.94 2.83 -2.82
N GLN A 402 -27.99 3.28 -3.63
CA GLN A 402 -28.15 4.44 -4.51
C GLN A 402 -29.21 4.21 -5.59
N GLU A 403 -29.26 3.03 -6.21
CA GLU A 403 -30.25 2.71 -7.25
C GLU A 403 -31.67 2.58 -6.71
N TYR A 404 -31.86 1.92 -5.56
CA TYR A 404 -33.18 1.85 -4.93
C TYR A 404 -33.66 3.24 -4.46
N ASN A 405 -32.76 4.05 -3.90
CA ASN A 405 -33.10 5.42 -3.53
C ASN A 405 -33.45 6.28 -4.77
N GLY A 406 -32.70 6.07 -5.85
CA GLY A 406 -32.93 6.68 -7.16
C GLY A 406 -34.26 6.31 -7.79
N ALA A 407 -34.74 5.08 -7.55
CA ALA A 407 -36.03 4.59 -7.99
C ALA A 407 -37.21 5.02 -7.08
N GLY A 408 -36.93 5.65 -5.94
CA GLY A 408 -37.96 6.08 -4.98
C GLY A 408 -38.39 5.00 -4.00
N ASP A 409 -37.57 3.96 -3.79
CA ASP A 409 -37.76 2.94 -2.76
C ASP A 409 -36.78 3.17 -1.60
N PRO A 410 -37.13 4.01 -0.61
CA PRO A 410 -36.22 4.39 0.47
C PRO A 410 -35.96 3.24 1.44
N TRP A 411 -36.88 2.29 1.60
CA TRP A 411 -36.74 1.23 2.59
C TRP A 411 -35.73 0.17 2.16
N THR A 412 -35.77 -0.21 0.88
CA THR A 412 -34.75 -1.08 0.30
C THR A 412 -33.40 -0.37 0.21
N ALA A 413 -33.40 0.94 -0.04
CA ALA A 413 -32.19 1.75 0.00
C ALA A 413 -31.53 1.74 1.40
N ILE A 414 -32.29 1.96 2.47
CA ILE A 414 -31.79 1.90 3.86
C ILE A 414 -31.16 0.54 4.15
N LYS A 415 -31.82 -0.56 3.77
CA LYS A 415 -31.29 -1.92 3.97
C LYS A 415 -29.90 -2.07 3.34
N TYR A 416 -29.75 -1.67 2.08
CA TYR A 416 -28.47 -1.80 1.39
C TYR A 416 -27.43 -0.81 1.89
N ALA A 417 -27.82 0.41 2.29
CA ALA A 417 -26.92 1.37 2.89
C ALA A 417 -26.33 0.85 4.22
N GLN A 418 -27.17 0.25 5.07
CA GLN A 418 -26.71 -0.38 6.31
C GLN A 418 -25.74 -1.54 6.05
N LEU A 419 -26.02 -2.37 5.05
CA LEU A 419 -25.10 -3.44 4.63
C LEU A 419 -23.77 -2.86 4.08
N ALA A 420 -23.82 -1.80 3.27
CA ALA A 420 -22.62 -1.13 2.78
C ALA A 420 -21.76 -0.62 3.94
N VAL A 421 -22.37 0.00 4.96
CA VAL A 421 -21.66 0.46 6.16
C VAL A 421 -21.06 -0.70 6.95
N GLU A 422 -21.83 -1.77 7.18
CA GLU A 422 -21.37 -2.94 7.94
C GLU A 422 -20.10 -3.56 7.32
N TRP A 423 -20.14 -3.82 6.03
CA TRP A 423 -19.01 -4.43 5.31
C TRP A 423 -17.85 -3.45 5.13
N GLY A 424 -18.17 -2.20 4.81
CA GLY A 424 -17.18 -1.16 4.53
C GLY A 424 -16.33 -0.79 5.73
N ASN A 425 -16.90 -0.80 6.94
CA ASN A 425 -16.15 -0.55 8.17
C ASN A 425 -14.93 -1.48 8.33
N THR A 426 -15.00 -2.70 7.78
CA THR A 426 -13.92 -3.70 7.88
C THR A 426 -12.97 -3.72 6.68
N ALA A 427 -13.46 -3.31 5.50
CA ALA A 427 -12.71 -3.39 4.24
C ALA A 427 -12.05 -2.07 3.83
N VAL A 428 -12.71 -0.93 4.08
CA VAL A 428 -12.19 0.42 3.75
C VAL A 428 -12.11 1.34 4.96
N GLY A 429 -12.63 0.90 6.10
CA GLY A 429 -12.55 1.61 7.36
C GLY A 429 -13.76 2.52 7.62
N PRO A 430 -13.98 2.88 8.89
CA PRO A 430 -15.18 3.58 9.31
C PRO A 430 -15.20 5.06 8.89
N LYS A 431 -14.05 5.66 8.56
CA LYS A 431 -13.95 7.08 8.19
C LYS A 431 -14.05 7.32 6.68
N GLU A 432 -14.06 6.25 5.89
CA GLU A 432 -14.10 6.33 4.44
C GLU A 432 -15.32 7.13 3.94
N SER A 433 -15.09 7.99 2.95
CA SER A 433 -16.08 8.93 2.40
C SER A 433 -17.35 8.24 1.93
N SER A 434 -17.20 7.13 1.20
CA SER A 434 -18.32 6.32 0.72
C SER A 434 -19.13 5.69 1.86
N ILE A 435 -18.48 5.37 2.98
CA ILE A 435 -19.14 4.82 4.16
C ILE A 435 -19.91 5.90 4.90
N ASN A 436 -19.37 7.12 4.98
CA ASN A 436 -20.10 8.27 5.50
C ASN A 436 -21.31 8.65 4.62
N ASP A 437 -21.18 8.60 3.29
CA ASP A 437 -22.29 8.80 2.34
C ASP A 437 -23.42 7.78 2.59
N MET A 438 -23.07 6.49 2.76
CA MET A 438 -24.05 5.44 3.05
C MET A 438 -24.68 5.58 4.45
N ARG A 439 -23.96 6.06 5.47
CA ARG A 439 -24.59 6.42 6.75
C ARG A 439 -25.63 7.53 6.56
N ALA A 440 -25.28 8.58 5.83
CA ALA A 440 -26.22 9.67 5.53
C ALA A 440 -27.45 9.18 4.76
N LEU A 441 -27.28 8.26 3.79
CA LEU A 441 -28.39 7.63 3.08
C LEU A 441 -29.29 6.82 4.03
N ALA A 442 -28.68 6.03 4.92
CA ALA A 442 -29.42 5.21 5.88
C ALA A 442 -30.19 6.05 6.91
N ASP A 443 -29.65 7.20 7.31
CA ASP A 443 -30.25 8.10 8.30
C ASP A 443 -31.41 8.91 7.72
N ASP A 444 -31.25 9.49 6.52
CA ASP A 444 -32.30 10.25 5.83
C ASP A 444 -32.25 10.03 4.29
N PRO A 445 -32.89 8.97 3.78
CA PRO A 445 -32.85 8.65 2.36
C PRO A 445 -33.52 9.72 1.48
N TRP A 446 -34.46 10.51 2.02
CA TRP A 446 -35.19 11.53 1.25
C TRP A 446 -34.37 12.80 0.99
N SER A 447 -33.49 13.15 1.93
CA SER A 447 -32.56 14.28 1.79
C SER A 447 -31.26 13.90 1.08
N HIS A 448 -30.96 12.60 0.98
CA HIS A 448 -29.78 12.11 0.29
C HIS A 448 -29.80 12.49 -1.20
N TRP A 449 -28.63 12.79 -1.78
CA TRP A 449 -28.50 13.27 -3.16
C TRP A 449 -29.06 12.30 -4.21
N SER A 450 -29.07 11.00 -3.90
CA SER A 450 -29.60 9.96 -4.77
C SER A 450 -31.13 9.86 -4.77
N TRP A 451 -31.86 10.58 -3.89
CA TRP A 451 -33.32 10.47 -3.79
C TRP A 451 -34.02 10.82 -5.11
N MET A 452 -34.74 9.84 -5.65
CA MET A 452 -35.49 9.97 -6.91
C MET A 452 -34.58 10.38 -8.09
N LEU A 453 -33.27 10.09 -8.02
CA LEU A 453 -32.28 10.40 -9.05
C LEU A 453 -32.68 9.87 -10.43
N ARG A 454 -33.15 8.61 -10.48
CA ARG A 454 -33.50 7.92 -11.74
C ARG A 454 -34.89 8.32 -12.26
N THR A 455 -35.78 8.78 -11.37
CA THR A 455 -37.17 9.15 -11.71
C THR A 455 -37.32 10.62 -12.11
N LYS A 456 -36.69 11.55 -11.35
CA LYS A 456 -36.70 13.00 -11.64
C LYS A 456 -36.12 13.31 -13.03
N ARG A 457 -35.13 12.53 -13.45
CA ARG A 457 -34.39 12.71 -14.71
C ARG A 457 -35.03 12.02 -15.92
N ARG A 458 -35.62 10.82 -15.75
CA ARG A 458 -36.40 10.16 -16.83
C ARG A 458 -37.68 10.90 -17.20
N ASN A 459 -38.30 11.61 -16.24
CA ASN A 459 -39.53 12.38 -16.47
C ASN A 459 -39.29 13.84 -16.87
N GLY A 460 -38.03 14.29 -17.00
CA GLY A 460 -37.69 15.66 -17.44
C GLY A 460 -38.14 16.76 -16.47
N TRP A 461 -38.17 16.48 -15.16
CA TRP A 461 -38.63 17.45 -14.14
C TRP A 461 -37.53 18.41 -13.66
N GLU A 462 -36.30 18.30 -14.17
CA GLU A 462 -35.30 19.35 -14.04
C GLU A 462 -35.73 20.56 -14.90
N LYS A 463 -35.93 21.71 -14.27
CA LYS A 463 -36.08 22.98 -14.99
C LYS A 463 -34.80 23.20 -15.78
N ARG A 464 -34.88 23.19 -17.12
CA ARG A 464 -33.82 23.71 -18.00
C ARG A 464 -33.35 25.05 -17.46
N THR A 465 -32.14 25.11 -16.94
CA THR A 465 -31.47 26.38 -16.65
C THR A 465 -31.15 27.07 -17.98
N LYS A 466 -31.10 28.39 -17.95
CA LYS A 466 -31.22 29.26 -19.14
C LYS A 466 -30.03 29.19 -20.13
N ASP A 467 -29.03 28.36 -19.85
CA ASP A 467 -27.78 28.32 -20.61
C ASP A 467 -27.77 27.27 -21.74
N ASP A 468 -28.75 26.36 -21.82
CA ASP A 468 -28.86 25.38 -22.92
C ASP A 468 -29.61 25.93 -24.15
N LYS A 469 -29.35 27.19 -24.53
CA LYS A 469 -30.00 27.83 -25.69
C LYS A 469 -29.09 28.27 -26.81
N ASP A 470 -27.81 27.98 -26.74
CA ASP A 470 -26.89 28.17 -27.86
C ASP A 470 -26.02 26.92 -28.01
N ASP A 471 -26.53 25.92 -28.73
CA ASP A 471 -25.79 25.04 -29.64
C ASP A 471 -26.74 24.23 -30.54
#